data_AF-A0A8B9JEB9-F1
#
_entry.id   AF-A0A8B9JEB9-F1
#
_cell.length_a   1.000
_cell.length_b   1.000
_cell.length_c   1.000
_cell.angle_alpha   90.00
_cell.angle_beta   90.00
_cell.angle_gamma   90.00
#
_symmetry.space_group_name_H-M   'P 1'
#
loop_
_entity.id
_entity.type
_entity.pdbx_description
1 polymer ?
#
loop_
_entity_poly.entity_id
_entity_poly.type
_entity_poly.pdbx_seq_one_letter_code
_entity_poly.pdbx_strand_id
1 'polypeptide(L)'
;MVICVKRMCEHSIYNNYYYYYNYYYYYLLLLLLLLFIIIIIIIIDLIVLDVSVPQVSLELNPGQKTPSPGVDLLHVRALGENDTLHLLLSSNGAPAVLLVHTNSTESLIHVNWTAFLNRTPGSVRVEPESSVRYSSALVFSRLLEYDDVNNTADPQDLPESSFLPPYDLQNFTWSEMNSTLDYTHHSTLLCGRDSSSAFSNASLCLQFSAFESEGREEAWPSLLHSANSSQLRVWLEGVIPRTNQSRFSLELQTVSEEGFQSRVDIHEFIDDEYTPSIFQMSEWVSSQVNSSSVGGFVQWKPVAYRQREPVLEDATSCRNTLPISLTQPTPSGLVSSYFTHNSLTYGINVSFGMAEDPFYSSTHFISWTVLVGMGSPPSDFFSPLVMGIIAVGLGTPLALLVVGGVYVCIRKRREEQLGYQPIN
;
A
#
# COMPACT_ATOMS: atom_id res chain seq x y z
N MET A 1 20.77 21.74 92.65
CA MET A 1 19.83 20.61 92.51
C MET A 1 18.49 21.21 92.05
N VAL A 2 18.40 21.79 90.86
CA VAL A 2 18.22 21.19 89.51
C VAL A 2 17.08 20.17 89.50
N ILE A 3 15.91 20.59 89.02
CA ILE A 3 15.22 20.09 87.81
C ILE A 3 13.95 20.94 87.64
N CYS A 4 13.99 21.85 86.67
CA CYS A 4 12.82 22.35 85.97
C CYS A 4 13.23 22.41 84.49
N VAL A 5 12.26 22.26 83.58
CA VAL A 5 12.43 22.24 82.11
C VAL A 5 12.85 20.87 81.52
N LYS A 6 11.89 19.95 81.40
CA LYS A 6 11.90 18.92 80.35
C LYS A 6 10.50 18.42 80.03
N ARG A 7 9.61 19.32 79.61
CA ARG A 7 8.26 18.96 79.14
C ARG A 7 7.78 19.92 78.04
N MET A 8 8.61 20.13 77.02
CA MET A 8 8.21 20.93 75.85
C MET A 8 8.93 20.57 74.53
N CYS A 9 9.76 19.52 74.47
CA CYS A 9 10.51 19.17 73.24
C CYS A 9 10.10 17.88 72.53
N GLU A 10 9.22 17.04 73.09
CA GLU A 10 8.90 15.74 72.44
C GLU A 10 7.73 15.81 71.44
N HIS A 11 6.94 16.89 71.43
CA HIS A 11 5.88 17.06 70.43
C HIS A 11 6.35 17.67 69.09
N SER A 12 7.60 18.13 68.98
CA SER A 12 8.11 18.77 67.76
C SER A 12 8.82 17.81 66.79
N ILE A 13 9.22 16.61 67.23
CA ILE A 13 10.06 15.73 66.41
C ILE A 13 9.22 14.76 65.58
N TYR A 14 8.05 14.34 66.07
CA TYR A 14 7.14 13.45 65.33
C TYR A 14 6.40 14.13 64.17
N ASN A 15 6.15 15.45 64.24
CA ASN A 15 5.54 16.19 63.14
C ASN A 15 6.51 16.41 61.96
N ASN A 16 7.83 16.47 62.19
CA ASN A 16 8.79 16.72 61.10
C ASN A 16 9.00 15.52 60.17
N TYR A 17 8.92 14.28 60.67
CA TYR A 17 9.04 13.09 59.81
C TYR A 17 7.82 12.84 58.92
N TYR A 18 6.61 13.22 59.38
CA TYR A 18 5.38 13.14 58.59
C TYR A 18 5.32 14.16 57.44
N TYR A 19 5.96 15.32 57.60
CA TYR A 19 6.08 16.33 56.54
C TYR A 19 7.09 15.91 55.47
N TYR A 20 8.22 15.32 55.87
CA TYR A 20 9.27 14.89 54.92
C TYR A 20 8.85 13.73 54.02
N TYR A 21 8.09 12.74 54.54
CA TYR A 21 7.63 11.61 53.72
C TYR A 21 6.56 11.99 52.71
N ASN A 22 5.62 12.89 53.06
CA ASN A 22 4.61 13.39 52.12
C ASN A 22 5.25 14.13 50.93
N TYR A 23 6.30 14.91 51.20
CA TYR A 23 7.04 15.62 50.15
C TYR A 23 7.63 14.66 49.11
N TYR A 24 8.28 13.57 49.53
CA TYR A 24 8.87 12.60 48.62
C TYR A 24 7.84 11.95 47.68
N TYR A 25 6.61 11.69 48.15
CA TYR A 25 5.55 11.09 47.33
C TYR A 25 4.94 12.06 46.33
N TYR A 26 4.74 13.34 46.71
CA TYR A 26 4.32 14.37 45.75
C TYR A 26 5.38 14.59 44.67
N TYR A 27 6.66 14.59 45.05
CA TYR A 27 7.76 14.67 44.10
C TYR A 27 7.79 13.45 43.17
N LEU A 28 7.57 12.24 43.68
CA LEU A 28 7.54 11.03 42.85
C LEU A 28 6.36 11.03 41.85
N LEU A 29 5.17 11.44 42.30
CA LEU A 29 3.99 11.54 41.43
C LEU A 29 4.17 12.63 40.35
N LEU A 30 4.72 13.79 40.74
CA LEU A 30 5.05 14.86 39.81
C LEU A 30 6.11 14.43 38.80
N LEU A 31 7.11 13.65 39.25
CA LEU A 31 8.16 13.11 38.38
C LEU A 31 7.60 12.13 37.36
N LEU A 32 6.65 11.26 37.76
CA LEU A 32 5.97 10.32 36.88
C LEU A 32 5.08 11.04 35.84
N LEU A 33 4.38 12.10 36.26
CA LEU A 33 3.59 12.96 35.36
C LEU A 33 4.48 13.71 34.35
N LEU A 34 5.59 14.26 34.81
CA LEU A 34 6.58 14.92 33.95
C LEU A 34 7.21 13.94 32.96
N LEU A 35 7.55 12.72 33.40
CA LEU A 35 8.04 11.65 32.53
C LEU A 35 7.01 11.27 31.46
N PHE A 36 5.74 11.16 31.83
CA PHE A 36 4.66 10.88 30.88
C PHE A 36 4.50 12.00 29.83
N ILE A 37 4.55 13.26 30.25
CA ILE A 37 4.50 14.42 29.34
C ILE A 37 5.73 14.45 28.43
N ILE A 38 6.92 14.19 28.95
CA ILE A 38 8.16 14.14 28.15
C ILE A 38 8.10 13.00 27.12
N ILE A 39 7.57 11.83 27.49
CA ILE A 39 7.38 10.73 26.54
C ILE A 39 6.40 11.13 25.44
N ILE A 40 5.31 11.82 25.77
CA ILE A 40 4.36 12.35 24.76
C ILE A 40 5.07 13.34 23.84
N ILE A 41 5.85 14.28 24.37
CA ILE A 41 6.57 15.28 23.56
C ILE A 41 7.59 14.60 22.65
N ILE A 42 8.34 13.61 23.15
CA ILE A 42 9.31 12.85 22.33
C ILE A 42 8.60 12.07 21.23
N ILE A 43 7.42 11.49 21.49
CA ILE A 43 6.60 10.82 20.48
C ILE A 43 6.12 11.83 19.42
N ILE A 44 5.72 13.03 19.83
CA ILE A 44 5.29 14.09 18.89
C ILE A 44 6.48 14.58 18.03
N ASP A 45 7.65 14.81 18.63
CA ASP A 45 8.84 15.26 17.90
C ASP A 45 9.39 14.17 16.95
N LEU A 46 9.26 12.88 17.29
CA LEU A 46 9.61 11.76 16.41
C LEU A 46 8.69 11.66 15.17
N ILE A 47 7.47 12.20 15.25
CA ILE A 47 6.51 12.23 14.13
C ILE A 47 6.84 13.36 13.15
N VAL A 48 7.61 14.38 13.56
CA VAL A 48 8.03 15.51 12.72
C VAL A 48 9.47 15.32 12.26
N LEU A 49 9.74 14.24 11.52
CA LEU A 49 10.95 14.14 10.71
C LEU A 49 10.65 14.74 9.34
N ASP A 50 11.42 15.75 8.97
CA ASP A 50 11.35 16.45 7.69
C ASP A 50 11.81 15.47 6.58
N VAL A 51 10.86 14.74 5.99
CA VAL A 51 11.12 13.83 4.88
C VAL A 51 11.30 14.68 3.63
N SER A 52 12.46 14.61 3.00
CA SER A 52 12.70 15.25 1.71
C SER A 52 11.70 14.72 0.69
N VAL A 53 10.85 15.61 0.20
CA VAL A 53 9.82 15.31 -0.80
C VAL A 53 10.52 15.20 -2.15
N PRO A 54 10.51 14.03 -2.81
CA PRO A 54 11.13 13.89 -4.11
C PRO A 54 10.40 14.73 -5.16
N GLN A 55 11.16 15.24 -6.12
CA GLN A 55 10.60 16.01 -7.22
C GLN A 55 10.12 15.05 -8.31
N VAL A 56 8.81 15.05 -8.56
CA VAL A 56 8.19 14.22 -9.61
C VAL A 56 8.02 15.04 -10.88
N SER A 57 8.25 14.41 -12.03
CA SER A 57 8.03 15.01 -13.34
C SER A 57 7.41 13.99 -14.29
N LEU A 58 6.57 14.47 -15.19
CA LEU A 58 5.77 13.68 -16.11
C LEU A 58 6.06 14.10 -17.55
N GLU A 59 6.46 13.15 -18.39
CA GLU A 59 6.72 13.37 -19.82
C GLU A 59 5.97 12.32 -20.64
N LEU A 60 5.11 12.76 -21.56
CA LEU A 60 4.48 11.89 -22.53
C LEU A 60 5.37 11.78 -23.76
N ASN A 61 5.65 10.54 -24.18
CA ASN A 61 6.44 10.20 -25.35
C ASN A 61 7.86 10.82 -25.29
N PRO A 62 8.69 10.41 -24.31
CA PRO A 62 9.97 11.05 -24.02
C PRO A 62 10.93 11.07 -25.22
N GLY A 63 11.50 12.25 -25.48
CA GLY A 63 12.44 12.47 -26.59
C GLY A 63 11.83 12.39 -28.00
N GLN A 64 10.51 12.24 -28.12
CA GLN A 64 9.84 12.17 -29.41
C GLN A 64 9.52 13.57 -29.95
N LYS A 65 9.96 13.87 -31.19
CA LYS A 65 9.75 15.19 -31.83
C LYS A 65 8.50 15.27 -32.71
N THR A 66 7.96 14.13 -33.09
CA THR A 66 6.80 14.01 -34.00
C THR A 66 5.79 13.05 -33.39
N PRO A 67 4.48 13.30 -33.51
CA PRO A 67 3.45 12.39 -32.98
C PRO A 67 3.65 10.96 -33.47
N SER A 68 3.60 9.96 -32.58
CA SER A 68 3.59 8.53 -32.93
C SER A 68 2.16 8.13 -33.30
N PRO A 69 1.97 7.34 -34.36
CA PRO A 69 0.67 6.77 -34.63
C PRO A 69 0.36 5.64 -33.62
N GLY A 70 -0.61 5.88 -32.73
CA GLY A 70 -1.35 4.84 -32.00
C GLY A 70 -0.62 4.13 -30.85
N VAL A 71 0.53 4.64 -30.40
CA VAL A 71 1.27 4.11 -29.24
C VAL A 71 1.74 5.26 -28.37
N ASP A 72 1.40 5.17 -27.09
CA ASP A 72 1.87 6.09 -26.06
C ASP A 72 2.81 5.41 -25.07
N LEU A 73 3.81 6.18 -24.63
CA LEU A 73 4.74 5.86 -23.56
C LEU A 73 4.80 7.04 -22.61
N LEU A 74 4.15 6.91 -21.46
CA LEU A 74 4.26 7.87 -20.38
C LEU A 74 5.53 7.57 -19.58
N HIS A 75 6.30 8.58 -19.24
CA HIS A 75 7.45 8.49 -18.34
C HIS A 75 7.23 9.41 -17.14
N VAL A 76 7.28 8.83 -15.94
CA VAL A 76 7.40 9.54 -14.67
C VAL A 76 8.83 9.42 -14.18
N ARG A 77 9.39 10.54 -13.73
CA ARG A 77 10.69 10.58 -13.08
C ARG A 77 10.54 11.21 -11.70
N ALA A 78 10.74 10.42 -10.67
CA ALA A 78 10.79 10.87 -9.28
C ALA A 78 12.25 10.95 -8.81
N LEU A 79 12.71 12.16 -8.50
CA LEU A 79 14.07 12.45 -8.06
C LEU A 79 14.15 12.43 -6.54
N GLY A 80 14.89 11.46 -5.99
CA GLY A 80 15.27 11.44 -4.59
C GLY A 80 16.55 12.25 -4.33
N GLU A 81 17.09 12.13 -3.11
CA GLU A 81 18.31 12.85 -2.73
C GLU A 81 19.55 12.38 -3.49
N ASN A 82 19.66 11.06 -3.69
CA ASN A 82 20.83 10.39 -4.27
C ASN A 82 20.47 9.35 -5.34
N ASP A 83 19.20 9.24 -5.68
CA ASP A 83 18.64 8.21 -6.55
C ASP A 83 17.51 8.76 -7.44
N THR A 84 17.14 7.99 -8.45
CA THR A 84 15.99 8.29 -9.30
C THR A 84 15.12 7.04 -9.45
N LEU A 85 13.82 7.22 -9.32
CA LEU A 85 12.82 6.23 -9.71
C LEU A 85 12.20 6.63 -11.04
N HIS A 86 12.37 5.77 -12.04
CA HIS A 86 11.73 5.90 -13.35
C HIS A 86 10.54 4.95 -13.41
N LEU A 87 9.36 5.47 -13.73
CA LEU A 87 8.18 4.67 -14.03
C LEU A 87 7.75 4.93 -15.47
N LEU A 88 7.48 3.87 -16.21
CA LEU A 88 7.01 3.99 -17.58
C LEU A 88 5.72 3.20 -17.76
N LEU A 89 4.68 3.83 -18.29
CA LEU A 89 3.44 3.17 -18.67
C LEU A 89 3.33 3.15 -20.19
N SER A 90 3.07 1.99 -20.78
CA SER A 90 2.86 1.87 -22.23
C SER A 90 1.65 1.03 -22.59
N SER A 91 1.05 1.39 -23.73
CA SER A 91 -0.01 0.66 -24.42
C SER A 91 0.46 -0.13 -25.65
N ASN A 92 1.77 -0.25 -25.87
CA ASN A 92 2.30 -1.03 -26.99
C ASN A 92 2.17 -2.55 -26.73
N GLY A 93 1.09 -3.18 -27.19
CA GLY A 93 0.81 -4.58 -26.84
C GLY A 93 0.11 -4.68 -25.49
N ALA A 94 0.45 -5.68 -24.67
CA ALA A 94 -0.14 -5.78 -23.33
C ALA A 94 0.30 -4.58 -22.48
N PRO A 95 -0.63 -3.85 -21.83
CA PRO A 95 -0.28 -2.73 -20.98
C PRO A 95 0.68 -3.15 -19.89
N ALA A 96 1.72 -2.35 -19.71
CA ALA A 96 2.72 -2.61 -18.69
C ALA A 96 3.17 -1.33 -18.03
N VAL A 97 3.44 -1.43 -16.73
CA VAL A 97 4.17 -0.43 -15.95
C VAL A 97 5.55 -0.98 -15.65
N LEU A 98 6.58 -0.34 -16.19
CA LEU A 98 7.99 -0.62 -15.89
C LEU A 98 8.46 0.32 -14.80
N LEU A 99 9.11 -0.23 -13.77
CA LEU A 99 9.77 0.47 -12.69
C LEU A 99 11.28 0.23 -12.80
N VAL A 100 12.07 1.30 -12.77
CA VAL A 100 13.54 1.24 -12.76
C VAL A 100 14.09 2.18 -11.70
N HIS A 101 14.87 1.63 -10.76
CA HIS A 101 15.56 2.40 -9.72
C HIS A 101 17.03 2.53 -10.04
N THR A 102 17.56 3.74 -9.91
CA THR A 102 18.98 4.06 -10.14
C THR A 102 19.58 4.75 -8.93
N ASN A 103 20.88 4.56 -8.68
CA ASN A 103 21.61 5.32 -7.66
C ASN A 103 22.24 6.61 -8.20
N SER A 104 21.53 7.31 -9.09
CA SER A 104 21.98 8.58 -9.69
C SER A 104 20.80 9.52 -9.87
N THR A 105 20.95 10.78 -9.48
CA THR A 105 19.97 11.85 -9.74
C THR A 105 20.07 12.41 -11.17
N GLU A 106 21.07 11.99 -11.93
CA GLU A 106 21.31 12.41 -13.31
C GLU A 106 20.89 11.33 -14.33
N SER A 107 20.33 10.19 -13.88
CA SER A 107 19.92 9.14 -14.81
C SER A 107 18.75 9.59 -15.69
N LEU A 108 18.82 9.20 -16.96
CA LEU A 108 17.85 9.57 -18.00
C LEU A 108 17.36 8.33 -18.76
N ILE A 109 16.10 8.38 -19.20
CA ILE A 109 15.52 7.39 -20.10
C ILE A 109 15.82 7.79 -21.55
N HIS A 110 16.29 6.82 -22.34
CA HIS A 110 16.50 6.95 -23.76
C HIS A 110 15.61 5.97 -24.52
N VAL A 111 14.82 6.51 -25.45
CA VAL A 111 13.90 5.73 -26.29
C VAL A 111 14.28 5.86 -27.75
N ASN A 112 14.62 4.74 -28.39
CA ASN A 112 14.71 4.66 -29.85
C ASN A 112 13.32 4.34 -30.42
N TRP A 113 12.56 5.38 -30.73
CA TRP A 113 11.16 5.28 -31.16
C TRP A 113 10.91 4.33 -32.33
N THR A 114 11.73 4.37 -33.37
CA THR A 114 11.56 3.48 -34.54
C THR A 114 11.74 2.01 -34.14
N ALA A 115 12.67 1.72 -33.22
CA ALA A 115 12.90 0.37 -32.72
C ALA A 115 11.83 -0.05 -31.69
N PHE A 116 11.36 0.89 -30.85
CA PHE A 116 10.33 0.69 -29.84
C PHE A 116 8.98 0.34 -30.45
N LEU A 117 8.56 1.05 -31.51
CA LEU A 117 7.32 0.75 -32.24
C LEU A 117 7.36 -0.66 -32.87
N ASN A 118 8.56 -1.13 -33.25
CA ASN A 118 8.79 -2.49 -33.74
C ASN A 118 9.08 -3.51 -32.63
N ARG A 119 8.91 -3.13 -31.36
CA ARG A 119 9.15 -3.97 -30.16
C ARG A 119 10.55 -4.62 -30.15
N THR A 120 11.54 -3.89 -30.64
CA THR A 120 12.92 -4.38 -30.73
C THR A 120 13.60 -4.33 -29.36
N PRO A 121 14.30 -5.39 -28.93
CA PRO A 121 15.05 -5.38 -27.67
C PRO A 121 16.10 -4.28 -27.58
N GLY A 122 16.21 -3.67 -26.39
CA GLY A 122 17.16 -2.60 -26.08
C GLY A 122 16.77 -1.23 -26.63
N SER A 123 15.53 -1.07 -27.10
CA SER A 123 15.03 0.20 -27.62
C SER A 123 14.63 1.20 -26.53
N VAL A 124 14.46 0.75 -25.28
CA VAL A 124 14.31 1.60 -24.09
C VAL A 124 15.46 1.25 -23.14
N ARG A 125 16.20 2.26 -22.68
CA ARG A 125 17.34 2.08 -21.78
C ARG A 125 17.52 3.27 -20.85
N VAL A 126 18.15 3.02 -19.71
CA VAL A 126 18.56 4.07 -18.76
C VAL A 126 20.04 4.35 -18.95
N GLU A 127 20.43 5.62 -19.01
CA GLU A 127 21.83 6.05 -19.01
C GLU A 127 22.16 6.83 -17.72
N PRO A 128 23.29 6.53 -17.03
CA PRO A 128 24.21 5.42 -17.30
C PRO A 128 23.63 4.08 -16.81
N GLU A 129 23.80 3.02 -17.61
CA GLU A 129 23.28 1.67 -17.30
C GLU A 129 23.85 1.12 -15.97
N SER A 130 25.10 1.46 -15.65
CA SER A 130 25.75 1.07 -14.39
C SER A 130 25.10 1.65 -13.12
N SER A 131 24.21 2.63 -13.27
CA SER A 131 23.46 3.19 -12.14
C SER A 131 22.22 2.38 -11.77
N VAL A 132 21.74 1.50 -12.65
CA VAL A 132 20.53 0.69 -12.41
C VAL A 132 20.79 -0.29 -11.28
N ARG A 133 19.90 -0.27 -10.28
CA ARG A 133 19.97 -1.14 -9.09
C ARG A 133 18.84 -2.16 -9.05
N TYR A 134 17.70 -1.80 -9.62
CA TYR A 134 16.54 -2.67 -9.68
C TYR A 134 15.68 -2.30 -10.88
N SER A 135 15.15 -3.32 -11.56
CA SER A 135 14.16 -3.14 -12.61
C SER A 135 13.11 -4.25 -12.57
N SER A 136 11.85 -3.87 -12.74
CA SER A 136 10.71 -4.78 -12.75
C SER A 136 9.54 -4.18 -13.51
N ALA A 137 8.77 -4.99 -14.21
CA ALA A 137 7.55 -4.56 -14.89
C ALA A 137 6.34 -5.35 -14.42
N LEU A 138 5.23 -4.67 -14.18
CA LEU A 138 3.90 -5.26 -13.99
C LEU A 138 3.14 -5.20 -15.32
N VAL A 139 2.73 -6.36 -15.83
CA VAL A 139 2.02 -6.51 -17.11
C VAL A 139 0.60 -7.00 -16.85
N PHE A 140 -0.37 -6.33 -17.44
CA PHE A 140 -1.76 -6.79 -17.52
C PHE A 140 -1.90 -7.67 -18.76
N SER A 141 -1.91 -8.99 -18.58
CA SER A 141 -1.80 -9.92 -19.70
C SER A 141 -3.15 -10.32 -20.28
N ARG A 142 -4.08 -10.78 -19.43
CA ARG A 142 -5.38 -11.32 -19.87
C ARG A 142 -6.51 -10.91 -18.94
N LEU A 143 -7.67 -10.66 -19.53
CA LEU A 143 -8.95 -10.69 -18.83
C LEU A 143 -9.59 -12.07 -19.04
N LEU A 144 -9.74 -12.80 -17.94
CA LEU A 144 -10.35 -14.12 -17.89
C LEU A 144 -11.83 -13.99 -17.53
N GLU A 145 -12.66 -14.85 -18.11
CA GLU A 145 -14.07 -14.98 -17.76
C GLU A 145 -14.38 -16.46 -17.56
N TYR A 146 -15.15 -16.77 -16.52
CA TYR A 146 -15.54 -18.13 -16.20
C TYR A 146 -17.01 -18.21 -15.80
N ASP A 147 -17.65 -19.33 -16.11
CA ASP A 147 -19.04 -19.62 -15.75
C ASP A 147 -19.11 -20.20 -14.33
N ASP A 148 -19.49 -19.37 -13.36
CA ASP A 148 -19.55 -19.74 -11.94
C ASP A 148 -20.91 -20.34 -11.57
N VAL A 149 -21.18 -21.54 -12.09
CA VAL A 149 -22.50 -22.19 -11.99
C VAL A 149 -22.97 -22.41 -10.54
N ASN A 150 -22.02 -22.61 -9.61
CA ASN A 150 -22.31 -22.86 -8.20
C ASN A 150 -22.24 -21.61 -7.33
N ASN A 151 -22.01 -20.43 -7.94
CA ASN A 151 -21.89 -19.15 -7.25
C ASN A 151 -20.88 -19.17 -6.09
N THR A 152 -19.72 -19.81 -6.28
CA THR A 152 -18.68 -19.93 -5.25
C THR A 152 -17.65 -18.81 -5.30
N ALA A 153 -17.54 -18.14 -6.45
CA ALA A 153 -16.47 -17.20 -6.76
C ALA A 153 -15.05 -17.77 -6.54
N ASP A 154 -14.90 -19.10 -6.67
CA ASP A 154 -13.61 -19.77 -6.54
C ASP A 154 -13.21 -20.44 -7.87
N PRO A 155 -12.47 -19.73 -8.75
CA PRO A 155 -12.06 -20.29 -10.02
C PRO A 155 -11.03 -21.44 -9.89
N GLN A 156 -10.41 -21.65 -8.72
CA GLN A 156 -9.46 -22.75 -8.52
C GLN A 156 -10.16 -24.10 -8.37
N ASP A 157 -11.41 -24.10 -7.91
CA ASP A 157 -12.23 -25.31 -7.73
C ASP A 157 -13.04 -25.68 -8.98
N LEU A 158 -12.97 -24.84 -10.03
CA LEU A 158 -13.70 -25.06 -11.28
C LEU A 158 -12.87 -25.87 -12.29
N PRO A 159 -13.50 -26.75 -13.08
CA PRO A 159 -12.82 -27.42 -14.17
C PRO A 159 -12.47 -26.41 -15.27
N GLU A 160 -11.38 -26.68 -16.01
CA GLU A 160 -10.92 -25.84 -17.13
C GLU A 160 -12.02 -25.54 -18.16
N SER A 161 -12.98 -26.45 -18.34
CA SER A 161 -14.13 -26.26 -19.24
C SER A 161 -15.07 -25.12 -18.84
N SER A 162 -14.99 -24.63 -17.59
CA SER A 162 -15.78 -23.50 -17.10
C SER A 162 -15.18 -22.17 -17.54
N PHE A 163 -13.90 -22.15 -17.92
CA PHE A 163 -13.23 -20.96 -18.42
C PHE A 163 -13.58 -20.74 -19.89
N LEU A 164 -13.97 -19.52 -20.21
CA LEU A 164 -14.18 -19.09 -21.57
C LEU A 164 -12.86 -18.65 -22.21
N PRO A 165 -12.79 -18.55 -23.55
CA PRO A 165 -11.60 -18.02 -24.21
C PRO A 165 -11.21 -16.66 -23.61
N PRO A 166 -9.94 -16.47 -23.20
CA PRO A 166 -9.51 -15.24 -22.54
C PRO A 166 -9.49 -14.07 -23.53
N TYR A 167 -9.63 -12.87 -22.99
CA TYR A 167 -9.36 -11.64 -23.72
C TYR A 167 -7.88 -11.27 -23.54
N ASP A 168 -7.07 -11.53 -24.56
CA ASP A 168 -5.65 -11.18 -24.54
C ASP A 168 -5.49 -9.65 -24.67
N LEU A 169 -5.00 -8.99 -23.62
CA LEU A 169 -4.94 -7.53 -23.55
C LEU A 169 -3.91 -6.92 -24.51
N GLN A 170 -2.99 -7.74 -25.02
CA GLN A 170 -2.10 -7.37 -26.12
C GLN A 170 -2.81 -7.09 -27.46
N ASN A 171 -4.03 -7.59 -27.64
CA ASN A 171 -4.81 -7.44 -28.86
C ASN A 171 -5.83 -6.31 -28.75
N PHE A 172 -5.89 -5.62 -27.61
CA PHE A 172 -6.83 -4.52 -27.39
C PHE A 172 -6.42 -3.30 -28.20
N THR A 173 -7.42 -2.53 -28.64
CA THR A 173 -7.19 -1.18 -29.14
C THR A 173 -7.27 -0.22 -27.97
N TRP A 174 -6.15 0.42 -27.66
CA TRP A 174 -6.00 1.32 -26.52
C TRP A 174 -6.19 2.80 -26.91
N SER A 175 -6.74 3.58 -25.98
CA SER A 175 -6.93 5.04 -26.14
C SER A 175 -5.63 5.82 -26.05
N GLU A 176 -5.63 7.03 -26.61
CA GLU A 176 -4.53 7.97 -26.48
C GLU A 176 -4.53 8.62 -25.07
N MET A 177 -3.39 8.56 -24.40
CA MET A 177 -3.16 9.12 -23.06
C MET A 177 -3.13 10.66 -23.06
N ASN A 178 -2.80 11.28 -24.21
CA ASN A 178 -2.67 12.73 -24.33
C ASN A 178 -3.94 13.49 -23.92
N SER A 179 -5.12 12.90 -24.17
CA SER A 179 -6.41 13.52 -23.85
C SER A 179 -6.78 13.49 -22.36
N THR A 180 -6.17 12.59 -21.60
CA THR A 180 -6.50 12.31 -20.19
C THR A 180 -5.34 12.61 -19.24
N LEU A 181 -4.24 13.17 -19.77
CA LEU A 181 -3.04 13.45 -19.02
C LEU A 181 -3.24 14.66 -18.08
N ASP A 182 -3.03 14.44 -16.79
CA ASP A 182 -3.05 15.47 -15.76
C ASP A 182 -1.64 15.66 -15.20
N TYR A 183 -0.99 16.74 -15.63
CA TYR A 183 0.34 17.13 -15.14
C TYR A 183 0.34 17.63 -13.69
N THR A 184 -0.81 18.09 -13.18
CA THR A 184 -0.91 18.63 -11.81
C THR A 184 -1.03 17.53 -10.77
N HIS A 185 -1.78 16.47 -11.09
CA HIS A 185 -1.95 15.31 -10.22
C HIS A 185 -1.14 14.09 -10.66
N HIS A 186 -0.23 14.26 -11.63
CA HIS A 186 0.63 13.20 -12.18
C HIS A 186 -0.13 11.93 -12.56
N SER A 187 -1.26 12.09 -13.26
CA SER A 187 -2.16 10.97 -13.59
C SER A 187 -2.52 10.90 -15.08
N THR A 188 -2.92 9.71 -15.52
CA THR A 188 -3.46 9.50 -16.87
C THR A 188 -4.44 8.33 -16.88
N LEU A 189 -5.26 8.26 -17.93
CA LEU A 189 -6.22 7.18 -18.14
C LEU A 189 -5.96 6.48 -19.46
N LEU A 190 -5.79 5.16 -19.37
CA LEU A 190 -5.61 4.27 -20.50
C LEU A 190 -6.80 3.30 -20.59
N CYS A 191 -7.64 3.42 -21.61
CA CYS A 191 -8.81 2.56 -21.81
C CYS A 191 -8.66 1.73 -23.08
N GLY A 192 -8.93 0.44 -22.98
CA GLY A 192 -8.81 -0.53 -24.05
C GLY A 192 -10.13 -1.23 -24.35
N ARG A 193 -10.30 -1.67 -25.59
CA ARG A 193 -11.43 -2.49 -26.01
C ARG A 193 -10.98 -3.64 -26.89
N ASP A 194 -11.65 -4.78 -26.74
CA ASP A 194 -11.54 -5.91 -27.66
C ASP A 194 -12.38 -5.66 -28.93
N SER A 195 -12.07 -6.40 -30.01
CA SER A 195 -12.79 -6.32 -31.27
C SER A 195 -14.14 -7.06 -31.28
N SER A 196 -14.41 -7.89 -30.27
CA SER A 196 -15.67 -8.64 -30.16
C SER A 196 -16.87 -7.75 -29.85
N SER A 197 -18.06 -8.26 -30.16
CA SER A 197 -19.34 -7.58 -29.87
C SER A 197 -19.57 -7.34 -28.37
N ALA A 198 -18.96 -8.17 -27.50
CA ALA A 198 -18.99 -8.01 -26.06
C ALA A 198 -18.40 -6.67 -25.60
N PHE A 199 -17.50 -6.08 -26.40
CA PHE A 199 -16.83 -4.80 -26.13
C PHE A 199 -17.36 -3.62 -26.96
N SER A 200 -18.49 -3.76 -27.64
CA SER A 200 -19.04 -2.71 -28.53
C SER A 200 -19.24 -1.35 -27.83
N ASN A 201 -19.74 -1.35 -26.59
CA ASN A 201 -19.87 -0.17 -25.73
C ASN A 201 -19.23 -0.43 -24.35
N ALA A 202 -18.14 -1.18 -24.33
CA ALA A 202 -17.44 -1.56 -23.11
C ALA A 202 -15.97 -1.18 -23.16
N SER A 203 -15.35 -1.12 -21.99
CA SER A 203 -13.91 -0.88 -21.88
C SER A 203 -13.32 -1.54 -20.64
N LEU A 204 -12.05 -1.92 -20.77
CA LEU A 204 -11.16 -2.14 -19.64
C LEU A 204 -10.26 -0.90 -19.52
N CYS A 205 -10.28 -0.24 -18.38
CA CYS A 205 -9.52 0.99 -18.16
C CYS A 205 -8.51 0.85 -17.01
N LEU A 206 -7.38 1.53 -17.16
CA LEU A 206 -6.28 1.63 -16.22
C LEU A 206 -6.03 3.13 -15.97
N GLN A 207 -6.40 3.60 -14.78
CA GLN A 207 -6.01 4.93 -14.31
C GLN A 207 -4.71 4.80 -13.54
N PHE A 208 -3.68 5.50 -14.02
CA PHE A 208 -2.37 5.54 -13.40
C PHE A 208 -2.20 6.87 -12.66
N SER A 209 -1.66 6.82 -11.45
CA SER A 209 -1.30 7.98 -10.63
C SER A 209 0.11 7.80 -10.04
N ALA A 210 0.92 8.85 -10.08
CA ALA A 210 2.19 8.94 -9.35
C ALA A 210 2.12 10.02 -8.27
N PHE A 211 2.97 9.92 -7.24
CA PHE A 211 2.85 10.75 -6.04
C PHE A 211 4.17 11.41 -5.66
N GLU A 212 4.11 12.64 -5.15
CA GLU A 212 5.27 13.39 -4.64
C GLU A 212 5.54 13.12 -3.17
N SER A 213 4.53 12.71 -2.40
CA SER A 213 4.62 12.53 -0.96
C SER A 213 3.81 11.33 -0.48
N GLU A 214 3.91 11.02 0.81
CA GLU A 214 2.99 10.10 1.46
C GLU A 214 1.56 10.67 1.48
N GLY A 215 0.57 9.80 1.26
CA GLY A 215 -0.83 10.21 1.21
C GLY A 215 -1.78 9.07 0.88
N ARG A 216 -3.05 9.42 0.67
CA ARG A 216 -4.11 8.52 0.22
C ARG A 216 -4.98 9.23 -0.81
N GLU A 217 -5.43 8.48 -1.81
CA GLU A 217 -6.49 8.99 -2.68
C GLU A 217 -7.85 8.94 -1.95
N GLU A 218 -8.74 9.87 -2.32
CA GLU A 218 -10.14 9.86 -1.83
C GLU A 218 -10.89 8.62 -2.32
N ALA A 219 -10.52 8.11 -3.50
CA ALA A 219 -11.12 6.93 -4.09
C ALA A 219 -10.78 5.67 -3.28
N TRP A 220 -11.80 4.87 -3.01
CA TRP A 220 -11.63 3.59 -2.34
C TRP A 220 -10.79 2.61 -3.19
N PRO A 221 -9.92 1.80 -2.56
CA PRO A 221 -9.81 1.52 -1.13
C PRO A 221 -8.84 2.45 -0.36
N SER A 222 -8.53 3.65 -0.88
CA SER A 222 -7.69 4.65 -0.20
C SER A 222 -6.34 4.08 0.29
N LEU A 223 -5.65 3.36 -0.60
CA LEU A 223 -4.34 2.78 -0.29
C LEU A 223 -3.35 3.87 0.14
N LEU A 224 -2.54 3.57 1.16
CA LEU A 224 -1.42 4.42 1.54
C LEU A 224 -0.38 4.36 0.43
N HIS A 225 -0.10 5.50 -0.17
CA HIS A 225 0.95 5.65 -1.16
C HIS A 225 2.07 6.51 -0.61
N SER A 226 3.24 6.38 -1.20
CA SER A 226 4.37 7.26 -1.02
C SER A 226 4.97 7.64 -2.38
N ALA A 227 5.97 8.50 -2.35
CA ALA A 227 6.65 8.90 -3.56
C ALA A 227 7.49 7.79 -4.23
N ASN A 228 7.71 6.68 -3.53
CA ASN A 228 8.37 5.50 -4.07
C ASN A 228 7.36 4.54 -4.75
N SER A 229 6.10 4.96 -4.90
CA SER A 229 5.02 4.13 -5.40
C SER A 229 4.14 4.87 -6.41
N SER A 230 3.38 4.10 -7.16
CA SER A 230 2.35 4.58 -8.08
C SER A 230 1.13 3.68 -7.98
N GLN A 231 -0.03 4.25 -8.21
CA GLN A 231 -1.30 3.54 -8.12
C GLN A 231 -1.87 3.27 -9.50
N LEU A 232 -2.46 2.09 -9.65
CA LEU A 232 -3.24 1.68 -10.80
C LEU A 232 -4.65 1.31 -10.33
N ARG A 233 -5.65 2.12 -10.71
CA ARG A 233 -7.05 1.74 -10.58
C ARG A 233 -7.51 1.12 -11.89
N VAL A 234 -7.96 -0.13 -11.81
CA VAL A 234 -8.42 -0.92 -12.95
C VAL A 234 -9.93 -1.06 -12.87
N TRP A 235 -10.64 -0.90 -13.98
CA TRP A 235 -12.05 -1.25 -14.04
C TRP A 235 -12.48 -1.83 -15.37
N LEU A 236 -13.41 -2.79 -15.29
CA LEU A 236 -14.15 -3.32 -16.41
C LEU A 236 -15.55 -2.71 -16.37
N GLU A 237 -15.99 -2.15 -17.49
CA GLU A 237 -17.28 -1.47 -17.58
C GLU A 237 -18.00 -1.84 -18.87
N GLY A 238 -19.28 -2.18 -18.76
CA GLY A 238 -20.19 -2.35 -19.89
C GLY A 238 -20.01 -3.65 -20.70
N VAL A 239 -19.05 -4.51 -20.34
CA VAL A 239 -18.82 -5.77 -21.07
C VAL A 239 -20.07 -6.64 -21.02
N ILE A 240 -20.50 -7.17 -22.16
CA ILE A 240 -21.62 -8.11 -22.19
C ILE A 240 -21.09 -9.49 -21.79
N PRO A 241 -21.45 -10.04 -20.61
CA PRO A 241 -20.99 -11.36 -20.21
C PRO A 241 -21.50 -12.44 -21.17
N ARG A 242 -20.66 -13.45 -21.40
CA ARG A 242 -20.94 -14.55 -22.33
C ARG A 242 -21.80 -15.64 -21.71
N THR A 243 -21.89 -15.72 -20.38
CA THR A 243 -22.87 -16.55 -19.66
C THR A 243 -23.64 -15.72 -18.65
N ASN A 244 -24.74 -16.28 -18.13
CA ASN A 244 -25.54 -15.62 -17.11
C ASN A 244 -24.83 -15.54 -15.75
N GLN A 245 -23.87 -16.44 -15.51
CA GLN A 245 -23.14 -16.61 -14.24
C GLN A 245 -21.67 -16.22 -14.41
N SER A 246 -21.38 -15.33 -15.37
CA SER A 246 -20.02 -14.88 -15.64
C SER A 246 -19.44 -14.13 -14.46
N ARG A 247 -18.23 -14.54 -14.08
CA ARG A 247 -17.31 -13.78 -13.24
C ARG A 247 -16.01 -13.53 -14.00
N PHE A 248 -15.30 -12.50 -13.58
CA PHE A 248 -14.07 -12.06 -14.22
C PHE A 248 -12.87 -12.21 -13.28
N SER A 249 -11.72 -12.43 -13.89
CA SER A 249 -10.42 -12.46 -13.23
C SER A 249 -9.39 -11.77 -14.12
N LEU A 250 -8.40 -11.09 -13.54
CA LEU A 250 -7.26 -10.53 -14.25
C LEU A 250 -6.04 -11.41 -14.07
N GLU A 251 -5.37 -11.76 -15.17
CA GLU A 251 -4.03 -12.34 -15.15
C GLU A 251 -3.01 -11.18 -15.18
N LEU A 252 -2.09 -11.21 -14.22
CA LEU A 252 -1.01 -10.24 -14.06
C LEU A 252 0.33 -10.97 -14.12
N GLN A 253 1.34 -10.33 -14.68
CA GLN A 253 2.69 -10.87 -14.74
C GLN A 253 3.71 -9.84 -14.25
N THR A 254 4.64 -10.26 -13.40
CA THR A 254 5.85 -9.48 -13.09
C THR A 254 6.99 -10.00 -13.95
N VAL A 255 7.74 -9.09 -14.56
CA VAL A 255 8.98 -9.39 -15.29
C VAL A 255 10.11 -8.63 -14.65
N SER A 256 11.13 -9.34 -14.15
CA SER A 256 12.29 -8.72 -13.49
C SER A 256 13.60 -9.32 -13.98
N GLU A 257 14.71 -8.67 -13.64
CA GLU A 257 16.04 -9.25 -13.80
C GLU A 257 16.23 -10.51 -12.93
N GLU A 258 17.20 -11.35 -13.32
CA GLU A 258 17.65 -12.47 -12.51
C GLU A 258 18.16 -12.03 -11.12
N GLY A 259 18.06 -12.91 -10.13
CA GLY A 259 18.54 -12.63 -8.77
C GLY A 259 17.48 -12.08 -7.81
N PHE A 260 16.23 -11.97 -8.27
CA PHE A 260 15.07 -11.68 -7.43
C PHE A 260 14.11 -12.86 -7.35
N GLN A 261 13.67 -13.18 -6.13
CA GLN A 261 12.63 -14.16 -5.87
C GLN A 261 11.29 -13.45 -5.73
N SER A 262 10.26 -14.04 -6.34
CA SER A 262 8.88 -13.56 -6.29
C SER A 262 8.07 -14.36 -5.27
N ARG A 263 7.33 -13.67 -4.41
CA ARG A 263 6.39 -14.29 -3.45
C ARG A 263 5.21 -13.37 -3.18
N VAL A 264 4.07 -13.95 -2.81
CA VAL A 264 2.93 -13.18 -2.30
C VAL A 264 2.82 -13.43 -0.81
N ASP A 265 2.95 -12.36 -0.03
CA ASP A 265 2.75 -12.34 1.40
C ASP A 265 1.33 -11.77 1.68
N ILE A 266 0.69 -12.25 2.73
CA ILE A 266 -0.58 -11.72 3.23
C ILE A 266 -0.31 -11.16 4.62
N HIS A 267 -0.57 -9.87 4.80
CA HIS A 267 -0.45 -9.18 6.07
C HIS A 267 -1.83 -8.93 6.67
N GLU A 268 -2.04 -9.31 7.92
CA GLU A 268 -3.27 -9.03 8.66
C GLU A 268 -3.06 -7.87 9.63
N PHE A 269 -4.03 -6.97 9.70
CA PHE A 269 -4.00 -5.81 10.58
C PHE A 269 -5.36 -5.60 11.23
N ILE A 270 -5.42 -4.75 12.25
CA ILE A 270 -6.64 -4.51 13.05
C ILE A 270 -7.33 -3.18 12.72
N ASP A 271 -6.73 -2.36 11.87
CA ASP A 271 -7.20 -1.02 11.52
C ASP A 271 -7.95 -1.00 10.20
N ASP A 272 -9.24 -0.69 10.21
CA ASP A 272 -10.06 -0.54 9.00
C ASP A 272 -10.47 0.91 8.72
N GLU A 273 -9.82 1.90 9.36
CA GLU A 273 -10.16 3.33 9.29
C GLU A 273 -10.35 3.83 7.85
N TYR A 274 -9.46 3.42 6.94
CA TYR A 274 -9.47 3.87 5.54
C TYR A 274 -10.15 2.89 4.57
N THR A 275 -10.46 1.67 5.02
CA THR A 275 -11.13 0.66 4.19
C THR A 275 -11.98 -0.23 5.10
N PRO A 276 -13.22 0.21 5.40
CA PRO A 276 -14.05 -0.45 6.39
C PRO A 276 -14.20 -1.95 6.13
N SER A 277 -14.18 -2.75 7.19
CA SER A 277 -14.30 -4.22 7.17
C SER A 277 -13.17 -5.02 6.49
N ILE A 278 -12.11 -4.36 6.01
CA ILE A 278 -10.98 -5.02 5.36
C ILE A 278 -9.75 -4.96 6.27
N PHE A 279 -9.32 -6.14 6.75
CA PHE A 279 -8.27 -6.32 7.76
C PHE A 279 -7.02 -7.03 7.22
N GLN A 280 -6.87 -7.05 5.89
CA GLN A 280 -5.80 -7.79 5.22
C GLN A 280 -5.23 -6.98 4.06
N MET A 281 -3.95 -7.19 3.79
CA MET A 281 -3.20 -6.64 2.65
C MET A 281 -2.48 -7.79 1.95
N SER A 282 -2.58 -7.84 0.62
CA SER A 282 -1.80 -8.75 -0.21
C SER A 282 -0.60 -8.01 -0.78
N GLU A 283 0.58 -8.62 -0.69
CA GLU A 283 1.85 -8.02 -1.07
C GLU A 283 2.62 -8.99 -1.96
N TRP A 284 2.63 -8.72 -3.26
CA TRP A 284 3.47 -9.43 -4.21
C TRP A 284 4.84 -8.76 -4.28
N VAL A 285 5.80 -9.34 -3.56
CA VAL A 285 7.12 -8.75 -3.35
C VAL A 285 8.20 -9.47 -4.15
N SER A 286 9.13 -8.67 -4.64
CA SER A 286 10.35 -9.10 -5.34
C SER A 286 11.53 -8.86 -4.41
N SER A 287 12.04 -9.93 -3.79
CA SER A 287 13.16 -9.85 -2.84
C SER A 287 14.44 -10.38 -3.43
N GLN A 288 15.57 -9.75 -3.12
CA GLN A 288 16.86 -10.22 -3.58
C GLN A 288 17.20 -11.59 -2.97
N VAL A 289 17.71 -12.52 -3.79
CA VAL A 289 18.09 -13.86 -3.31
C VAL A 289 19.16 -13.75 -2.22
N ASN A 290 18.95 -14.45 -1.09
CA ASN A 290 19.78 -14.41 0.12
C ASN A 290 19.76 -13.10 0.92
N SER A 291 18.80 -12.21 0.67
CA SER A 291 18.58 -10.99 1.44
C SER A 291 17.10 -10.84 1.80
N SER A 292 16.81 -10.18 2.91
CA SER A 292 15.44 -9.74 3.23
C SER A 292 15.08 -8.42 2.56
N SER A 293 16.00 -7.81 1.80
CA SER A 293 15.75 -6.56 1.10
C SER A 293 14.73 -6.76 -0.01
N VAL A 294 13.63 -6.03 0.07
CA VAL A 294 12.63 -5.95 -0.99
C VAL A 294 13.15 -4.98 -2.04
N GLY A 295 13.26 -5.46 -3.28
CA GLY A 295 13.57 -4.61 -4.44
C GLY A 295 12.35 -3.79 -4.79
N GLY A 296 11.25 -4.46 -5.16
CA GLY A 296 9.98 -3.81 -5.46
C GLY A 296 8.79 -4.65 -5.02
N PHE A 297 7.62 -4.03 -5.08
CA PHE A 297 6.37 -4.63 -4.63
C PHE A 297 5.19 -4.26 -5.51
N VAL A 298 4.17 -5.10 -5.46
CA VAL A 298 2.81 -4.84 -5.93
C VAL A 298 1.88 -5.15 -4.76
N GLN A 299 1.10 -4.18 -4.29
CA GLN A 299 0.31 -4.29 -3.06
C GLN A 299 -1.16 -3.92 -3.32
N TRP A 300 -2.09 -4.67 -2.74
CA TRP A 300 -3.52 -4.39 -2.83
C TRP A 300 -4.28 -4.91 -1.61
N LYS A 301 -5.41 -4.29 -1.31
CA LYS A 301 -6.40 -4.84 -0.38
C LYS A 301 -7.25 -5.90 -1.10
N PRO A 302 -7.67 -7.00 -0.46
CA PRO A 302 -8.44 -8.08 -1.08
C PRO A 302 -9.91 -7.70 -1.31
N VAL A 303 -10.15 -6.54 -1.93
CA VAL A 303 -11.45 -5.93 -2.18
C VAL A 303 -11.51 -5.34 -3.58
N ALA A 304 -12.65 -5.51 -4.23
CA ALA A 304 -13.05 -4.87 -5.47
C ALA A 304 -14.44 -4.24 -5.30
N TYR A 305 -14.83 -3.38 -6.24
CA TYR A 305 -16.05 -2.57 -6.13
C TYR A 305 -16.93 -2.67 -7.37
N ARG A 306 -18.23 -2.94 -7.16
CA ARG A 306 -19.21 -3.18 -8.22
C ARG A 306 -19.83 -1.91 -8.82
N GLN A 307 -19.48 -0.74 -8.29
CA GLN A 307 -19.95 0.57 -8.77
C GLN A 307 -18.78 1.56 -8.93
N ARG A 308 -18.97 2.56 -9.79
CA ARG A 308 -17.95 3.58 -10.08
C ARG A 308 -17.66 4.48 -8.87
N GLU A 309 -18.70 4.85 -8.16
CA GLU A 309 -18.69 5.61 -6.91
C GLU A 309 -19.20 4.68 -5.80
N PRO A 310 -18.33 3.80 -5.26
CA PRO A 310 -18.79 2.74 -4.40
C PRO A 310 -19.18 3.23 -3.01
N VAL A 311 -20.21 2.62 -2.47
CA VAL A 311 -20.48 2.58 -1.02
C VAL A 311 -20.06 1.23 -0.45
N LEU A 312 -20.16 1.05 0.88
CA LEU A 312 -19.77 -0.18 1.57
C LEU A 312 -20.44 -1.44 0.98
N GLU A 313 -21.71 -1.34 0.59
CA GLU A 313 -22.49 -2.45 0.02
C GLU A 313 -22.01 -2.87 -1.38
N ASP A 314 -21.26 -2.01 -2.08
CA ASP A 314 -20.72 -2.31 -3.41
C ASP A 314 -19.39 -3.08 -3.34
N ALA A 315 -18.81 -3.20 -2.15
CA ALA A 315 -17.60 -3.97 -1.93
C ALA A 315 -17.84 -5.47 -2.14
N THR A 316 -16.88 -6.13 -2.77
CA THR A 316 -16.80 -7.58 -2.94
C THR A 316 -15.38 -8.01 -2.69
N SER A 317 -15.17 -9.21 -2.17
CA SER A 317 -13.82 -9.76 -2.02
C SER A 317 -13.14 -9.98 -3.38
N CYS A 318 -11.81 -10.02 -3.36
CA CYS A 318 -11.02 -10.57 -4.46
C CYS A 318 -10.00 -11.58 -3.92
N ARG A 319 -9.65 -12.58 -4.73
CA ARG A 319 -8.70 -13.65 -4.35
C ARG A 319 -7.61 -13.77 -5.39
N ASN A 320 -6.37 -13.90 -4.95
CA ASN A 320 -5.23 -14.12 -5.81
C ASN A 320 -4.72 -15.58 -5.75
N THR A 321 -4.12 -16.05 -6.83
CA THR A 321 -3.35 -17.30 -6.84
C THR A 321 -1.95 -17.09 -6.27
N LEU A 322 -1.24 -18.20 -6.00
CA LEU A 322 0.20 -18.14 -5.76
C LEU A 322 0.95 -17.77 -7.05
N PRO A 323 2.11 -17.08 -6.95
CA PRO A 323 2.96 -16.81 -8.10
C PRO A 323 3.48 -18.09 -8.75
N ILE A 324 3.28 -18.20 -10.06
CA ILE A 324 3.79 -19.32 -10.87
C ILE A 324 4.86 -18.80 -11.82
N SER A 325 5.99 -19.49 -11.90
CA SER A 325 7.06 -19.16 -12.86
C SER A 325 6.60 -19.46 -14.28
N LEU A 326 6.74 -18.48 -15.17
CA LEU A 326 6.38 -18.57 -16.58
C LEU A 326 7.65 -18.60 -17.44
N THR A 327 7.61 -19.39 -18.51
CA THR A 327 8.76 -19.53 -19.42
C THR A 327 9.03 -18.29 -20.26
N GLN A 328 7.97 -17.54 -20.59
CA GLN A 328 8.04 -16.33 -21.40
C GLN A 328 7.01 -15.31 -20.91
N PRO A 329 7.35 -14.01 -20.93
CA PRO A 329 6.39 -12.96 -20.62
C PRO A 329 5.37 -12.80 -21.75
N THR A 330 4.19 -12.30 -21.39
CA THR A 330 3.19 -11.87 -22.37
C THR A 330 3.78 -10.79 -23.28
N PRO A 331 3.52 -10.85 -24.60
CA PRO A 331 3.95 -9.82 -25.53
C PRO A 331 3.54 -8.39 -25.12
N SER A 332 4.50 -7.67 -24.56
CA SER A 332 4.41 -6.25 -24.21
C SER A 332 5.62 -5.53 -24.80
N GLY A 333 5.37 -4.47 -25.57
CA GLY A 333 6.41 -3.68 -26.22
C GLY A 333 7.36 -3.05 -25.22
N LEU A 334 6.86 -2.61 -24.06
CA LEU A 334 7.69 -2.06 -22.98
C LEU A 334 8.63 -3.12 -22.41
N VAL A 335 8.10 -4.31 -22.09
CA VAL A 335 8.91 -5.44 -21.60
C VAL A 335 9.96 -5.85 -22.63
N SER A 336 9.54 -6.10 -23.87
CA SER A 336 10.46 -6.50 -24.95
C SER A 336 11.51 -5.43 -25.24
N SER A 337 11.17 -4.14 -25.07
CA SER A 337 12.09 -3.03 -25.34
C SER A 337 13.18 -2.84 -24.30
N TYR A 338 12.89 -3.17 -23.04
CA TYR A 338 13.79 -2.93 -21.91
C TYR A 338 14.57 -4.19 -21.53
N PHE A 339 13.88 -5.32 -21.33
CA PHE A 339 14.51 -6.58 -20.94
C PHE A 339 15.08 -7.32 -22.15
N THR A 340 16.40 -7.25 -22.33
CA THR A 340 17.10 -7.83 -23.49
C THR A 340 17.53 -9.27 -23.28
N HIS A 341 17.86 -9.65 -22.03
CA HIS A 341 18.40 -10.97 -21.68
C HIS A 341 17.90 -11.41 -20.31
N ASN A 342 17.73 -12.73 -20.12
CA ASN A 342 17.62 -13.37 -18.81
C ASN A 342 16.60 -12.72 -17.84
N SER A 343 15.37 -12.52 -18.30
CA SER A 343 14.27 -12.03 -17.46
C SER A 343 13.53 -13.18 -16.78
N LEU A 344 13.24 -13.06 -15.49
CA LEU A 344 12.35 -13.95 -14.77
C LEU A 344 10.92 -13.42 -14.86
N THR A 345 9.98 -14.31 -15.18
CA THR A 345 8.56 -13.97 -15.26
C THR A 345 7.76 -14.80 -14.27
N TYR A 346 6.91 -14.14 -13.50
CA TYR A 346 5.95 -14.78 -12.60
C TYR A 346 4.55 -14.27 -12.88
N GLY A 347 3.56 -15.16 -12.86
CA GLY A 347 2.16 -14.82 -13.08
C GLY A 347 1.29 -15.09 -11.85
N ILE A 348 0.28 -14.23 -11.65
CA ILE A 348 -0.83 -14.44 -10.72
C ILE A 348 -2.17 -14.15 -11.40
N ASN A 349 -3.22 -14.80 -10.93
CA ASN A 349 -4.59 -14.46 -11.28
C ASN A 349 -5.27 -13.80 -10.08
N VAL A 350 -5.94 -12.67 -10.29
CA VAL A 350 -6.78 -12.00 -9.30
C VAL A 350 -8.23 -12.11 -9.76
N SER A 351 -9.02 -12.87 -9.01
CA SER A 351 -10.43 -13.14 -9.27
C SER A 351 -11.33 -12.27 -8.40
N PHE A 352 -12.47 -11.81 -8.95
CA PHE A 352 -13.38 -10.89 -8.26
C PHE A 352 -14.70 -11.56 -7.90
N GLY A 353 -15.13 -11.35 -6.66
CA GLY A 353 -16.32 -11.97 -6.11
C GLY A 353 -16.07 -12.65 -4.78
N MET A 354 -17.14 -12.77 -3.99
CA MET A 354 -17.30 -13.82 -3.00
C MET A 354 -18.52 -14.70 -3.31
N ALA A 355 -18.60 -15.85 -2.64
CA ALA A 355 -19.75 -16.72 -2.75
C ALA A 355 -21.06 -15.97 -2.45
N GLU A 356 -22.11 -16.29 -3.19
CA GLU A 356 -23.44 -15.64 -3.11
C GLU A 356 -23.50 -14.17 -3.58
N ASP A 357 -22.39 -13.57 -4.02
CA ASP A 357 -22.47 -12.24 -4.61
C ASP A 357 -23.28 -12.24 -5.91
N PRO A 358 -23.96 -11.12 -6.23
CA PRO A 358 -24.42 -10.84 -7.57
C PRO A 358 -23.33 -11.06 -8.62
N PHE A 359 -23.68 -11.74 -9.71
CA PHE A 359 -22.81 -11.86 -10.88
C PHE A 359 -22.55 -10.50 -11.54
N TYR A 360 -21.52 -10.44 -12.39
CA TYR A 360 -21.12 -9.21 -13.07
C TYR A 360 -22.27 -8.59 -13.90
N SER A 361 -23.19 -9.40 -14.41
CA SER A 361 -24.39 -8.96 -15.16
C SER A 361 -25.34 -8.04 -14.37
N SER A 362 -25.20 -7.98 -13.03
CA SER A 362 -26.03 -7.11 -12.20
C SER A 362 -25.69 -5.62 -12.36
N THR A 363 -24.41 -5.26 -12.37
CA THR A 363 -23.94 -3.88 -12.45
C THR A 363 -23.21 -3.57 -13.77
N HIS A 364 -22.70 -4.58 -14.46
CA HIS A 364 -21.78 -4.44 -15.59
C HIS A 364 -20.57 -3.57 -15.26
N PHE A 365 -20.13 -3.59 -14.01
CA PHE A 365 -18.99 -2.84 -13.53
C PHE A 365 -18.26 -3.61 -12.43
N ILE A 366 -16.93 -3.66 -12.53
CA ILE A 366 -16.05 -4.08 -11.42
C ILE A 366 -14.78 -3.24 -11.46
N SER A 367 -14.33 -2.75 -10.31
CA SER A 367 -13.06 -2.04 -10.18
C SER A 367 -12.20 -2.59 -9.06
N TRP A 368 -10.88 -2.50 -9.26
CA TRP A 368 -9.87 -3.00 -8.34
C TRP A 368 -8.66 -2.07 -8.39
N THR A 369 -8.01 -1.85 -7.26
CA THR A 369 -6.90 -0.90 -7.14
C THR A 369 -5.67 -1.61 -6.62
N VAL A 370 -4.52 -1.31 -7.24
CA VAL A 370 -3.23 -1.88 -6.90
C VAL A 370 -2.16 -0.80 -6.86
N LEU A 371 -1.24 -0.91 -5.92
CA LEU A 371 -0.07 -0.06 -5.77
C LEU A 371 1.16 -0.81 -6.28
N VAL A 372 2.03 -0.14 -7.04
CA VAL A 372 3.32 -0.67 -7.49
C VAL A 372 4.42 0.27 -7.02
N GLY A 373 5.51 -0.26 -6.48
CA GLY A 373 6.56 0.60 -5.95
C GLY A 373 7.89 -0.09 -5.70
N MET A 374 8.85 0.74 -5.24
CA MET A 374 10.22 0.36 -4.89
C MET A 374 10.36 0.27 -3.37
N GLY A 375 11.15 -0.69 -2.89
CA GLY A 375 11.46 -0.86 -1.48
C GLY A 375 10.39 -1.65 -0.72
N SER A 376 10.23 -1.36 0.57
CA SER A 376 9.21 -2.02 1.40
C SER A 376 7.81 -1.46 1.09
N PRO A 377 6.78 -2.31 1.01
CA PRO A 377 5.40 -1.86 0.86
C PRO A 377 4.98 -0.92 2.01
N PRO A 378 4.17 0.13 1.74
CA PRO A 378 3.58 0.96 2.78
C PRO A 378 2.75 0.12 3.76
N SER A 379 2.83 0.44 5.05
CA SER A 379 2.06 -0.22 6.10
C SER A 379 1.06 0.75 6.70
N ASP A 380 -0.20 0.31 6.84
CA ASP A 380 -1.24 1.12 7.49
C ASP A 380 -0.95 1.26 9.00
N PHE A 381 -1.17 2.47 9.53
CA PHE A 381 -1.13 2.78 10.96
C PHE A 381 -2.37 3.57 11.34
N PHE A 382 -2.79 3.43 12.60
CA PHE A 382 -3.88 4.22 13.16
C PHE A 382 -3.62 5.73 13.03
N SER A 383 -4.66 6.49 12.67
CA SER A 383 -4.53 7.94 12.64
C SER A 383 -4.18 8.51 14.02
N PRO A 384 -3.56 9.71 14.08
CA PRO A 384 -3.30 10.41 15.34
C PRO A 384 -4.57 10.61 16.18
N LEU A 385 -5.74 10.74 15.53
CA LEU A 385 -7.03 10.84 16.20
C LEU A 385 -7.42 9.54 16.89
N VAL A 386 -7.35 8.40 16.18
CA VAL A 386 -7.66 7.07 16.76
C VAL A 386 -6.67 6.74 17.87
N MET A 387 -5.38 7.00 17.66
CA MET A 387 -4.36 6.86 18.71
C MET A 387 -4.66 7.73 19.93
N GLY A 388 -5.16 8.95 19.72
CA GLY A 388 -5.62 9.84 20.79
C GLY A 388 -6.82 9.27 21.56
N ILE A 389 -7.82 8.71 20.87
CA ILE A 389 -8.99 8.07 21.51
C ILE A 389 -8.55 6.86 22.33
N ILE A 390 -7.67 6.01 21.78
CA ILE A 390 -7.13 4.83 22.48
C ILE A 390 -6.34 5.29 23.73
N ALA A 391 -5.48 6.31 23.58
CA ALA A 391 -4.68 6.84 24.67
C ALA A 391 -5.56 7.41 25.81
N VAL A 392 -6.60 8.19 25.50
CA VAL A 392 -7.51 8.73 26.51
C VAL A 392 -8.39 7.64 27.11
N GLY A 393 -8.95 6.76 26.27
CA GLY A 393 -9.90 5.72 26.65
C GLY A 393 -9.28 4.63 27.54
N LEU A 394 -8.04 4.22 27.27
CA LEU A 394 -7.32 3.24 28.08
C LEU A 394 -6.45 3.90 29.16
N GLY A 395 -5.87 5.07 28.87
CA GLY A 395 -4.98 5.77 29.79
C GLY A 395 -5.71 6.32 31.01
N THR A 396 -6.92 6.86 30.85
CA THR A 396 -7.67 7.46 31.97
C THR A 396 -8.07 6.41 33.02
N PRO A 397 -8.69 5.27 32.67
CA PRO A 397 -8.98 4.22 33.65
C PRO A 397 -7.73 3.67 34.35
N LEU A 398 -6.63 3.48 33.60
CA LEU A 398 -5.37 3.01 34.17
C LEU A 398 -4.79 4.02 35.18
N ALA A 399 -4.80 5.32 34.85
CA ALA A 399 -4.36 6.37 35.76
C ALA A 399 -5.20 6.41 37.04
N LEU A 400 -6.53 6.29 36.91
CA LEU A 400 -7.44 6.23 38.07
C LEU A 400 -7.19 4.99 38.93
N LEU A 401 -6.91 3.83 38.34
CA LEU A 401 -6.56 2.61 39.06
C LEU A 401 -5.24 2.75 39.82
N VAL A 402 -4.22 3.36 39.21
CA VAL A 402 -2.92 3.59 39.86
C VAL A 402 -3.08 4.59 41.01
N VAL A 403 -3.71 5.74 40.77
CA VAL A 403 -3.92 6.76 41.82
C VAL A 403 -4.77 6.21 42.96
N GLY A 404 -5.86 5.51 42.63
CA GLY A 404 -6.73 4.86 43.61
C GLY A 404 -6.00 3.77 44.41
N GLY A 405 -5.22 2.92 43.74
CA GLY A 405 -4.43 1.88 44.37
C GLY A 405 -3.35 2.44 45.31
N VAL A 406 -2.63 3.48 44.88
CA VAL A 406 -1.66 4.21 45.71
C VAL A 406 -2.36 4.82 46.92
N TYR A 407 -3.51 5.48 46.72
CA TYR A 407 -4.29 6.07 47.81
C TYR A 407 -4.72 5.04 48.86
N VAL A 408 -5.23 3.87 48.43
CA VAL A 408 -5.61 2.78 49.34
C VAL A 408 -4.40 2.23 50.09
N CYS A 409 -3.27 2.01 49.42
CA CYS A 409 -2.02 1.56 50.04
C CYS A 409 -1.53 2.55 51.11
N ILE A 410 -1.60 3.86 50.83
CA ILE A 410 -1.24 4.92 51.78
C ILE A 410 -2.18 4.87 52.99
N ARG A 411 -3.50 4.76 52.77
CA ARG A 411 -4.48 4.73 53.85
C ARG A 411 -4.26 3.55 54.78
N LYS A 412 -4.06 2.35 54.23
CA LYS A 412 -3.82 1.13 55.01
C LYS A 412 -2.55 1.22 55.85
N ARG A 413 -1.44 1.76 55.31
CA ARG A 413 -0.21 1.96 56.10
C ARG A 413 -0.37 2.97 57.24
N ARG A 414 -1.16 4.04 57.04
CA ARG A 414 -1.47 4.99 58.13
C ARG A 414 -2.29 4.34 59.24
N GLU A 415 -3.27 3.51 58.88
CA GLU A 415 -4.08 2.76 59.85
C GLU A 415 -3.22 1.77 60.66
N GLU A 416 -2.30 1.04 60.01
CA GLU A 416 -1.36 0.13 60.69
C GLU A 416 -0.39 0.85 61.64
N GLN A 417 0.05 2.08 61.31
CA GLN A 417 0.92 2.87 62.19
C GLN A 417 0.18 3.49 63.41
N LEU A 418 -1.11 3.77 63.28
CA LEU A 418 -1.93 4.30 64.40
C LEU A 418 -2.37 3.20 65.38
N GLY A 419 -2.37 1.93 64.96
CA GLY A 419 -2.79 0.79 65.77
C GLY A 419 -1.75 0.22 66.76
N TYR A 420 -0.49 0.68 66.71
CA TYR A 420 0.55 0.18 67.61
C TYR A 420 0.70 1.08 68.85
N GLN A 421 -0.09 0.81 69.89
CA GLN A 421 0.26 1.23 71.25
C GLN A 421 1.04 0.11 71.94
N PRO A 422 2.34 0.30 72.27
CA PRO A 422 3.05 -0.66 73.09
C PRO A 422 2.41 -0.69 74.48
N ILE A 423 1.96 -1.88 74.89
CA ILE A 423 1.46 -2.13 76.24
C ILE A 423 2.69 -2.09 77.18
N ASN A 424 2.79 -1.02 77.97
CA ASN A 424 3.70 -0.93 79.12
C ASN A 424 2.89 -1.04 80.40
#